data_AF-A0A2M9PEJ7-F1
#
_entry.id   AF-A0A2M9PEJ7-F1
#
_cell.length_a   1.000
_cell.length_b   1.000
_cell.length_c   1.000
_cell.angle_alpha   90.00
_cell.angle_beta   90.00
_cell.angle_gamma   90.00
#
_symmetry.space_group_name_H-M   'P 1'
#
loop_
_entity.id
_entity.type
_entity.pdbx_description
1 polymer ?
#
loop_
_entity_poly.entity_id
_entity_poly.type
_entity_poly.pdbx_seq_one_letter_code
_entity_poly.pdbx_strand_id
1 'polypeptide(L)' 'LIQTIFLLGVYAEILVTTNGGPGYASTNLPFLIYRAARLSNDVGGAAAGGIVAVVLANIVAIFLMRAVGKNLD' A
#
# COMPACT_ATOMS: atom_id res chain seq x y z
N LEU A 1 7.18 -5.28 12.37
CA LEU A 1 7.80 -3.94 12.50
C LEU A 1 8.44 -3.47 11.19
N ILE A 2 9.27 -4.29 10.53
CA ILE A 2 9.98 -3.89 9.30
C ILE A 2 9.06 -3.63 8.10
N GLN A 3 7.97 -4.41 7.94
CA GLN A 3 6.97 -4.18 6.88
C GLN A 3 6.26 -2.84 7.04
N THR A 4 5.90 -2.45 8.27
CA THR A 4 5.19 -1.20 8.55
C THR A 4 6.03 0.02 8.18
N ILE A 5 7.35 -0.03 8.42
CA ILE A 5 8.30 1.04 8.04
C ILE A 5 8.47 1.08 6.52
N PHE A 6 8.58 -0.07 5.84
CA PHE A 6 8.73 -0.14 4.38
C PHE A 6 7.49 0.42 3.65
N LEU A 7 6.28 0.11 4.16
CA LEU A 7 5.01 0.65 3.66
C LEU A 7 4.86 2.15 3.92
N LEU A 8 5.33 2.65 5.07
CA LEU A 8 5.30 4.08 5.41
C LEU A 8 6.33 4.92 4.63
N GLY A 9 7.53 4.38 4.37
CA GLY A 9 8.58 5.11 3.67
C GLY A 9 8.16 5.53 2.26
N VAL A 10 7.64 4.59 1.47
CA VAL A 10 7.18 4.86 0.10
C VAL A 10 5.95 5.77 0.09
N TYR A 11 5.05 5.61 1.06
CA TYR A 11 3.88 6.49 1.21
C TYR A 11 4.28 7.94 1.52
N ALA A 12 5.17 8.15 2.50
CA ALA A 12 5.62 9.48 2.91
C ALA A 12 6.41 10.17 1.78
N GLU A 13 7.23 9.41 1.07
CA GLU A 13 7.96 9.89 -0.10
C GLU A 13 7.00 10.40 -1.17
N ILE A 14 5.98 9.62 -1.56
CA ILE A 14 4.98 10.04 -2.56
C ILE A 14 4.23 11.28 -2.08
N LEU A 15 3.81 11.35 -0.82
CA LEU A 15 3.07 12.47 -0.26
C LEU A 15 3.85 13.79 -0.33
N VAL A 16 5.14 13.77 0.06
CA VAL A 16 5.96 14.98 0.16
C VAL A 16 6.58 15.38 -1.17
N THR A 17 6.92 14.43 -2.04
CA THR A 17 7.68 14.72 -3.27
C THR A 17 6.80 14.96 -4.49
N THR A 18 5.71 14.19 -4.66
CA THR A 18 4.90 14.24 -5.89
C THR A 18 3.41 14.48 -5.62
N ASN A 19 2.96 14.29 -4.38
CA ASN A 19 1.55 14.24 -3.99
C ASN A 19 0.72 13.31 -4.92
N GLY A 20 1.34 12.26 -5.47
CA GLY A 20 0.74 11.32 -6.41
C GLY A 20 0.77 11.73 -7.89
N GLY A 21 1.45 12.81 -8.23
CA GLY A 21 1.48 13.38 -9.59
C GLY A 21 2.56 12.82 -10.53
N PRO A 22 2.48 13.16 -11.84
CA PRO A 22 1.38 13.84 -12.49
C PRO A 22 0.16 12.92 -12.67
N GLY A 23 -1.02 13.36 -12.25
CA GLY A 23 -2.25 12.57 -12.26
C GLY A 23 -2.28 11.46 -11.18
N TYR A 24 -2.09 10.21 -11.63
CA TYR A 24 -2.02 9.01 -10.76
C TYR A 24 -0.73 8.21 -10.93
N ALA A 25 0.25 8.73 -11.69
CA ALA A 25 1.43 7.97 -12.11
C ALA A 25 2.30 7.51 -10.94
N SER A 26 2.37 8.30 -9.87
CA SER A 26 3.19 8.02 -8.69
C SER A 26 2.37 7.43 -7.54
N THR A 27 1.13 6.99 -7.78
CA THR A 27 0.24 6.52 -6.71
C THR A 27 0.46 5.04 -6.41
N ASN A 28 0.44 4.70 -5.11
CA ASN A 28 0.45 3.32 -4.63
C ASN A 28 -0.83 3.01 -3.86
N LEU A 29 -1.09 1.72 -3.58
CA LEU A 29 -2.29 1.28 -2.85
C LEU A 29 -2.53 2.07 -1.53
N PRO A 30 -1.53 2.28 -0.65
CA PRO A 30 -1.67 3.12 0.54
C PRO A 30 -2.07 4.58 0.23
N PHE A 31 -1.46 5.17 -0.80
CA PHE A 31 -1.71 6.55 -1.19
C PHE A 31 -3.10 6.73 -1.80
N LEU A 32 -3.62 5.72 -2.49
CA LEU A 32 -5.00 5.72 -2.98
C LEU A 32 -6.03 5.70 -1.83
N ILE A 33 -5.77 4.93 -0.77
CA ILE A 33 -6.62 4.91 0.43
C ILE A 33 -6.61 6.28 1.12
N TYR A 34 -5.42 6.88 1.26
CA TYR A 34 -5.29 8.25 1.80
C TYR A 34 -6.06 9.27 0.97
N ARG A 35 -5.95 9.22 -0.36
CA ARG A 35 -6.68 10.11 -1.25
C ARG A 35 -8.20 9.91 -1.17
N ALA A 36 -8.68 8.66 -1.11
CA ALA A 36 -10.09 8.40 -0.92
C ALA A 36 -10.62 8.99 0.40
N ALA A 37 -9.86 8.81 1.50
CA ALA A 37 -10.24 9.32 2.82
C ALA A 37 -10.23 10.85 2.90
N ARG A 38 -9.19 11.49 2.33
CA ARG A 38 -8.92 12.92 2.56
C ARG A 38 -9.35 13.83 1.42
N LEU A 39 -9.23 13.37 0.18
CA LEU A 39 -9.57 14.16 -1.02
C LEU A 39 -11.06 14.00 -1.38
N SER A 40 -11.59 12.78 -1.31
CA SER A 40 -12.99 12.50 -1.65
C SER A 40 -13.93 12.54 -0.44
N ASN A 41 -13.40 12.72 0.78
CA ASN A 41 -14.13 12.57 2.06
C ASN A 41 -14.90 11.23 2.17
N ASP A 42 -14.50 10.22 1.40
CA ASP A 42 -15.11 8.90 1.41
C ASP A 42 -14.33 7.99 2.35
N VAL A 43 -14.63 8.13 3.64
CA VAL A 43 -14.02 7.32 4.70
C VAL A 43 -14.44 5.86 4.57
N GLY A 44 -15.64 5.58 4.03
CA GLY A 44 -16.14 4.22 3.81
C GLY A 44 -15.37 3.49 2.71
N GLY A 45 -15.19 4.14 1.56
CA GLY A 45 -14.38 3.63 0.45
C GLY A 45 -12.91 3.45 0.84
N ALA A 46 -12.37 4.36 1.64
CA ALA A 46 -11.01 4.22 2.19
C ALA A 46 -10.88 3.04 3.15
N ALA A 47 -11.85 2.82 4.04
CA ALA A 47 -11.84 1.67 4.95
C ALA A 47 -11.93 0.34 4.20
N ALA A 48 -12.80 0.25 3.18
CA ALA A 48 -12.90 -0.91 2.31
C ALA A 48 -11.59 -1.17 1.54
N GLY A 49 -10.98 -0.11 1.01
CA GLY A 49 -9.65 -0.18 0.37
C GLY A 49 -8.56 -0.69 1.32
N GLY A 50 -8.62 -0.29 2.60
CA GLY A 50 -7.74 -0.79 3.65
C GLY A 50 -7.83 -2.31 3.86
N ILE A 51 -9.05 -2.85 3.94
CA ILE A 51 -9.26 -4.30 4.08
C ILE A 51 -8.75 -5.05 2.85
N VAL A 52 -9.01 -4.54 1.64
CA VAL A 52 -8.51 -5.13 0.38
C VAL A 52 -6.98 -5.16 0.35
N ALA A 53 -6.32 -4.08 0.79
CA ALA A 53 -4.86 -4.02 0.86
C ALA A 53 -4.28 -5.06 1.84
N VAL A 54 -4.94 -5.29 2.98
CA VAL A 54 -4.52 -6.31 3.97
C VAL A 54 -4.65 -7.71 3.39
N VAL A 55 -5.76 -8.03 2.72
CA VAL A 55 -5.96 -9.35 2.10
C VAL A 55 -4.89 -9.62 1.03
N LEU A 56 -4.64 -8.65 0.15
CA LEU A 56 -3.57 -8.72 -0.86
C LEU A 56 -2.19 -8.94 -0.21
N ALA A 57 -1.88 -8.21 0.86
CA ALA A 57 -0.62 -8.35 1.57
C ALA A 57 -0.43 -9.76 2.15
N ASN A 58 -1.48 -10.38 2.69
CA ASN A 58 -1.43 -11.76 3.18
C ASN A 58 -1.20 -12.78 2.05
N ILE A 59 -1.86 -12.59 0.90
CA ILE A 59 -1.65 -13.44 -0.29
C ILE A 59 -0.20 -13.35 -0.76
N VAL A 60 0.32 -12.12 -0.88
CA VAL A 60 1.71 -11.87 -1.28
C VAL A 60 2.68 -12.45 -0.25
N ALA A 61 2.40 -12.34 1.05
CA ALA A 61 3.22 -12.93 2.10
C ALA A 61 3.31 -14.45 1.98
N ILE A 62 2.19 -15.14 1.71
CA ILE A 62 2.18 -16.59 1.47
C ILE A 62 3.05 -16.94 0.26
N PHE A 63 2.94 -16.18 -0.83
CA PHE A 63 3.70 -16.43 -2.04
C PHE A 63 5.20 -16.18 -1.84
N LEU A 64 5.57 -15.10 -1.14
CA LEU A 64 6.95 -14.78 -0.80
C LEU A 64 7.57 -15.81 0.14
N MET A 65 6.83 -16.26 1.17
CA MET A 65 7.30 -17.32 2.06
C MET A 65 7.51 -18.64 1.31
N ARG A 66 6.64 -18.97 0.34
CA ARG A 66 6.83 -20.14 -0.53
C ARG A 66 8.00 -19.98 -1.49
N ALA A 67 8.19 -18.81 -2.09
CA ALA A 67 9.31 -18.56 -3.00
C ALA A 67 10.65 -18.61 -2.26
N VAL A 68 10.78 -17.91 -1.13
CA VAL A 68 12.02 -17.89 -0.32
C VAL A 68 12.26 -19.26 0.33
N GLY A 69 11.22 -19.90 0.89
CA GLY A 69 11.34 -21.22 1.49
C GLY A 69 11.72 -22.34 0.51
N LYS A 70 11.38 -22.20 -0.78
CA LYS A 70 11.85 -23.11 -1.84
C LYS A 70 13.27 -22.84 -2.34
N ASN A 71 13.85 -21.67 -2.03
CA ASN A 71 15.25 -21.35 -2.34
C ASN A 71 16.19 -21.67 -1.15
N LEU A 72 15.70 -22.39 -0.14
CA LEU A 72 16.44 -22.82 1.05
C LEU A 72 16.57 -24.36 1.15
N ASP A 73 16.49 -25.04 0.00
CA ASP A 73 17.07 -26.37 -0.24
C ASP A 73 18.34 -26.19 -1.08
#